data_AF-A0A8D5U7L3-F1
#
_entry.id   AF-A0A8D5U7L3-F1
#
_cell.length_a   1.000
_cell.length_b   1.000
_cell.length_c   1.000
_cell.angle_alpha   90.00
_cell.angle_beta   90.00
_cell.angle_gamma   90.00
#
_symmetry.space_group_name_H-M   'P 1'
#
loop_
_entity.id
_entity.type
_entity.pdbx_description
1 polymer ?
#
loop_
_entity_poly.entity_id
_entity_poly.type
_entity_poly.pdbx_seq_one_letter_code
_entity_poly.pdbx_strand_id
1 'polypeptide(L)'
;MHYISLLYAKLINSYAKCIIGVCKMNGKVQFGENWVKVNDSIFYTTPYGVQVLKAWYGRKKRYDIDAPEEYIIETLEYLAKAFSLLNPQNRGEAENFLSILEDADAYTDFRIKEVIDRIYANRNANTWVREL
;
A
#
# COMPACT_ATOMS: atom_id res chain seq x y z
N MET A 1 -22.88 12.01 -33.02
CA MET A 1 -23.35 11.49 -31.71
C MET A 1 -23.04 9.99 -31.57
N HIS A 2 -21.77 9.57 -31.44
CA HIS A 2 -21.40 8.14 -31.30
C HIS A 2 -20.39 7.86 -30.17
N TYR A 3 -19.99 8.88 -29.40
CA TYR A 3 -18.94 8.73 -28.36
C TYR A 3 -19.46 8.28 -26.99
N ILE A 4 -20.74 8.47 -26.69
CA ILE A 4 -21.31 8.17 -25.36
C ILE A 4 -21.52 6.65 -25.17
N SER A 5 -21.74 5.91 -26.26
CA SER A 5 -21.97 4.46 -26.25
C SER A 5 -20.73 3.64 -25.84
N LEU A 6 -19.53 4.07 -26.28
CA LEU A 6 -18.28 3.32 -26.02
C LEU A 6 -17.77 3.49 -24.57
N LEU A 7 -18.00 4.65 -23.96
CA LEU A 7 -17.67 4.89 -22.55
C LEU A 7 -18.57 4.08 -21.61
N TYR A 8 -19.86 3.99 -21.91
CA TYR A 8 -20.79 3.14 -21.16
C TYR A 8 -20.46 1.65 -21.31
N ALA A 9 -20.12 1.20 -22.52
CA ALA A 9 -19.72 -0.19 -22.74
C ALA A 9 -18.43 -0.58 -22.01
N LYS A 10 -17.45 0.33 -21.90
CA LYS A 10 -16.22 0.13 -21.11
C LYS A 10 -16.48 0.13 -19.61
N LEU A 11 -17.34 1.03 -19.10
CA LEU A 11 -17.75 1.02 -17.69
C LEU A 11 -18.42 -0.30 -17.34
N ILE A 12 -19.44 -0.72 -18.10
CA ILE A 12 -20.21 -1.95 -17.81
C ILE A 12 -19.31 -3.19 -17.83
N ASN A 13 -18.33 -3.27 -18.74
CA ASN A 13 -17.38 -4.39 -18.76
C ASN A 13 -16.41 -4.39 -17.56
N SER A 14 -16.07 -3.22 -17.01
CA SER A 14 -15.25 -3.11 -15.80
C SER A 14 -16.04 -3.52 -14.55
N TYR A 15 -17.34 -3.20 -14.48
CA TYR A 15 -18.19 -3.59 -13.35
C TYR A 15 -18.63 -5.06 -13.41
N ALA A 16 -18.89 -5.60 -14.61
CA ALA A 16 -19.29 -7.01 -14.78
C ALA A 16 -18.18 -8.00 -14.39
N LYS A 17 -16.90 -7.65 -14.59
CA LYS A 17 -15.75 -8.45 -14.13
C LYS A 17 -15.55 -8.43 -12.61
N CYS A 18 -16.13 -7.46 -11.90
CA CYS A 18 -16.02 -7.34 -10.44
C CYS A 18 -17.00 -8.29 -9.71
N ILE A 19 -18.09 -8.70 -10.36
CA ILE A 19 -19.16 -9.50 -9.75
C ILE A 19 -18.79 -11.00 -9.68
N ILE A 20 -17.83 -11.45 -10.48
CA ILE A 20 -17.44 -12.86 -10.57
C ILE A 20 -16.01 -13.07 -10.06
N GLY A 21 -15.79 -12.79 -8.77
CA GLY A 21 -14.81 -13.46 -7.88
C GLY A 21 -13.34 -13.63 -8.29
N VAL A 22 -12.90 -13.16 -9.45
CA VAL A 22 -11.53 -13.33 -9.97
C VAL A 22 -11.21 -12.12 -10.84
N CYS A 23 -11.09 -10.95 -10.22
CA CYS A 23 -10.29 -9.89 -10.82
C CYS A 23 -8.86 -10.39 -10.87
N LYS A 24 -8.44 -10.89 -12.05
CA LYS A 24 -7.05 -11.18 -12.39
C LYS A 24 -6.29 -9.85 -12.35
N MET A 25 -5.89 -9.43 -11.15
CA MET A 25 -5.01 -8.28 -10.96
C MET A 25 -3.64 -8.71 -11.50
N ASN A 26 -3.06 -7.93 -12.42
CA ASN A 26 -1.62 -7.93 -12.68
C ASN A 26 -0.93 -7.40 -11.40
N GLY A 27 -0.98 -8.22 -10.34
CA GLY A 27 -1.20 -7.73 -8.98
C GLY A 27 0.08 -7.41 -8.26
N LYS A 28 0.76 -6.34 -8.70
CA LYS A 28 1.84 -5.72 -7.91
C LYS A 28 1.34 -5.26 -6.53
N VAL A 29 0.04 -5.08 -6.33
CA VAL A 29 -0.54 -4.71 -5.03
C VAL A 29 -1.79 -5.55 -4.75
N GLN A 30 -1.88 -6.13 -3.56
CA GLN A 30 -3.08 -6.82 -3.06
C GLN A 30 -3.27 -6.50 -1.56
N PHE A 31 -4.52 -6.49 -1.11
CA PHE A 31 -4.88 -6.20 0.30
C PHE A 31 -5.70 -7.36 0.86
N GLY A 32 -5.25 -7.92 1.98
CA GLY A 32 -5.98 -8.91 2.77
C GLY A 32 -6.74 -8.29 3.94
N GLU A 33 -7.06 -9.09 4.95
CA GLU A 33 -7.70 -8.61 6.18
C GLU A 33 -6.69 -7.92 7.12
N ASN A 34 -5.49 -8.50 7.24
CA ASN A 34 -4.41 -8.06 8.13
C ASN A 34 -3.04 -8.06 7.42
N TRP A 35 -3.04 -8.00 6.10
CA TRP A 35 -1.81 -7.98 5.30
C TRP A 35 -1.95 -7.12 4.06
N VAL A 36 -0.81 -6.63 3.58
CA VAL A 36 -0.65 -5.92 2.31
C VAL A 36 0.45 -6.62 1.54
N LYS A 37 0.16 -7.06 0.31
CA LYS A 37 1.16 -7.60 -0.61
C LYS A 37 1.55 -6.50 -1.58
N VAL A 38 2.85 -6.22 -1.67
CA VAL A 38 3.43 -5.29 -2.64
C VAL A 38 4.57 -6.01 -3.36
N ASN A 39 4.51 -6.06 -4.69
CA ASN A 39 5.32 -6.93 -5.53
C ASN A 39 5.26 -8.39 -5.03
N ASP A 40 6.41 -9.00 -4.73
CA ASP A 40 6.51 -10.35 -4.18
C ASP A 40 6.56 -10.39 -2.64
N SER A 41 6.54 -9.24 -1.99
CA SER A 41 6.64 -9.09 -0.54
C SER A 41 5.26 -9.00 0.12
N ILE A 42 5.10 -9.65 1.28
CA ILE A 42 3.88 -9.59 2.09
C ILE A 42 4.21 -8.95 3.45
N PHE A 43 3.46 -7.91 3.80
CA PHE A 43 3.61 -7.17 5.06
C PHE A 43 2.36 -7.37 5.92
N TYR A 44 2.55 -7.91 7.12
CA TYR A 44 1.47 -8.08 8.10
C TYR A 44 1.31 -6.84 8.96
N THR A 45 0.08 -6.41 9.19
CA THR A 45 -0.27 -5.27 10.05
C THR A 45 -1.68 -5.45 10.60
N THR A 46 -2.23 -4.46 11.30
CA THR A 46 -3.59 -4.54 11.83
C THR A 46 -4.64 -4.27 10.74
N PRO A 47 -5.91 -4.67 10.94
CA PRO A 47 -6.99 -4.33 10.01
C PRO A 47 -7.14 -2.82 9.80
N TYR A 48 -6.86 -2.02 10.82
CA TYR A 48 -6.85 -0.55 10.72
C TYR A 48 -5.72 -0.07 9.80
N GLY A 49 -4.54 -0.66 9.93
CA GLY A 49 -3.41 -0.40 9.05
C GLY A 49 -3.74 -0.69 7.59
N VAL A 50 -4.31 -1.86 7.32
CA VAL A 50 -4.72 -2.24 5.96
C VAL A 50 -5.77 -1.26 5.39
N GLN A 51 -6.77 -0.88 6.18
CA GLN A 51 -7.80 0.07 5.74
C GLN A 51 -7.21 1.41 5.33
N VAL A 52 -6.29 1.96 6.14
CA VAL A 52 -5.63 3.24 5.88
C VAL A 52 -4.73 3.16 4.64
N LEU A 53 -3.91 2.11 4.51
CA LEU A 53 -3.04 1.91 3.35
C LEU A 53 -3.84 1.72 2.05
N LYS A 54 -4.95 0.98 2.10
CA LYS A 54 -5.85 0.80 0.96
C LYS A 54 -6.50 2.11 0.53
N ALA A 55 -6.92 2.93 1.49
CA ALA A 55 -7.47 4.24 1.22
C ALA A 55 -6.42 5.18 0.59
N TRP A 56 -5.21 5.19 1.14
CA TRP A 56 -4.08 5.95 0.61
C TRP A 56 -3.76 5.57 -0.85
N TYR A 57 -3.60 4.28 -1.14
CA TYR A 57 -3.30 3.78 -2.48
C TYR A 57 -4.41 4.15 -3.48
N GLY A 58 -5.67 4.00 -3.08
CA GLY A 58 -6.82 4.41 -3.88
C GLY A 58 -6.86 5.90 -4.18
N ARG A 59 -6.48 6.76 -3.21
CA ARG A 59 -6.36 8.22 -3.43
C ARG A 59 -5.25 8.54 -4.42
N LYS A 60 -4.06 7.96 -4.25
CA LYS A 60 -2.92 8.19 -5.15
C LYS A 60 -3.23 7.78 -6.59
N LYS A 61 -3.80 6.59 -6.80
CA LYS A 61 -4.21 6.13 -8.15
C LYS A 61 -5.28 7.01 -8.81
N ARG A 62 -6.08 7.75 -8.02
CA ARG A 62 -7.19 8.58 -8.54
C ARG A 62 -6.78 10.03 -8.79
N TYR A 63 -5.99 10.60 -7.92
CA TYR A 63 -5.74 12.05 -7.89
C TYR A 63 -4.30 12.42 -8.25
N ASP A 64 -3.36 11.47 -8.19
CA ASP A 64 -1.95 11.68 -8.46
C ASP A 64 -1.61 11.12 -9.86
N ILE A 65 -2.27 11.66 -10.88
CA ILE A 65 -2.25 11.11 -12.25
C ILE A 65 -0.90 11.26 -12.96
N ASP A 66 -0.08 12.21 -12.49
CA ASP A 66 1.24 12.50 -13.05
C ASP A 66 2.36 11.71 -12.32
N ALA A 67 2.06 11.12 -11.16
CA ALA A 67 3.01 10.30 -10.44
C ALA A 67 3.22 8.95 -11.16
N PRO A 68 4.47 8.55 -11.43
CA PRO A 68 4.75 7.22 -11.96
C PRO A 68 4.18 6.13 -11.06
N GLU A 69 3.55 5.12 -11.65
CA GLU A 69 2.96 4.02 -10.88
C GLU A 69 4.00 3.30 -10.00
N GLU A 70 5.23 3.20 -10.48
CA GLU A 70 6.35 2.62 -9.74
C GLU A 70 6.64 3.38 -8.45
N TYR A 71 6.61 4.72 -8.49
CA TYR A 71 6.79 5.56 -7.30
C TYR A 71 5.67 5.35 -6.27
N ILE A 72 4.42 5.21 -6.74
CA ILE A 72 3.27 4.92 -5.87
C ILE A 72 3.44 3.54 -5.20
N ILE A 73 3.89 2.54 -5.95
CA ILE A 73 4.11 1.18 -5.45
C ILE A 73 5.27 1.14 -4.45
N GLU A 74 6.39 1.79 -4.74
CA GLU A 74 7.55 1.89 -3.84
C GLU A 74 7.16 2.57 -2.52
N THR A 75 6.40 3.66 -2.61
CA THR A 75 5.92 4.37 -1.41
C THR A 75 4.94 3.52 -0.62
N LEU A 76 4.07 2.74 -1.29
CA LEU A 76 3.20 1.79 -0.59
C LEU A 76 4.01 0.71 0.14
N GLU A 77 5.08 0.20 -0.47
CA GLU A 77 5.95 -0.79 0.14
C GLU A 77 6.61 -0.24 1.41
N TYR A 78 7.15 0.99 1.34
CA TYR A 78 7.69 1.71 2.49
C TYR A 78 6.65 1.85 3.61
N LEU A 79 5.44 2.33 3.29
CA LEU A 79 4.38 2.49 4.28
C LEU A 79 3.95 1.16 4.89
N ALA A 80 3.87 0.10 4.09
CA ALA A 80 3.53 -1.24 4.56
C ALA A 80 4.59 -1.81 5.51
N LYS A 81 5.89 -1.60 5.21
CA LYS A 81 7.00 -1.91 6.13
C LYS A 81 6.86 -1.14 7.44
N ALA A 82 6.66 0.18 7.38
CA ALA A 82 6.50 1.01 8.57
C ALA A 82 5.31 0.56 9.43
N PHE A 83 4.16 0.28 8.81
CA PHE A 83 2.95 -0.17 9.51
C PHE A 83 3.10 -1.57 10.12
N SER A 84 3.94 -2.43 9.55
CA SER A 84 4.26 -3.74 10.15
C SER A 84 5.20 -3.63 11.38
N LEU A 85 5.96 -2.54 11.47
CA LEU A 85 6.84 -2.23 12.59
C LEU A 85 6.08 -1.50 13.70
N LEU A 86 5.31 -0.48 13.33
CA LEU A 86 4.57 0.38 14.26
C LEU A 86 3.31 -0.30 14.81
N ASN A 87 2.69 -1.19 14.03
CA ASN A 87 1.52 -1.98 14.42
C ASN A 87 0.40 -1.13 15.06
N PRO A 88 -0.29 -0.26 14.30
CA PRO A 88 -1.28 0.66 14.86
C PRO A 88 -2.49 -0.08 15.45
N GLN A 89 -2.87 0.25 16.67
CA GLN A 89 -3.91 -0.43 17.47
C GLN A 89 -5.33 0.03 17.14
N ASN A 90 -5.48 1.20 16.54
CA ASN A 90 -6.77 1.73 16.13
C ASN A 90 -6.64 2.62 14.89
N ARG A 91 -7.79 3.02 14.34
CA ARG A 91 -7.85 3.83 13.12
C ARG A 91 -7.19 5.21 13.28
N GLY A 92 -7.41 5.89 14.40
CA GLY A 92 -6.85 7.22 14.64
C GLY A 92 -5.32 7.19 14.71
N GLU A 93 -4.77 6.18 15.36
CA GLU A 93 -3.32 5.94 15.40
C GLU A 93 -2.76 5.60 14.01
N ALA A 94 -3.44 4.74 13.25
CA ALA A 94 -3.05 4.43 11.87
C ALA A 94 -3.02 5.66 10.96
N GLU A 95 -4.05 6.51 11.04
CA GLU A 95 -4.12 7.78 10.27
C GLU A 95 -3.03 8.76 10.72
N ASN A 96 -2.77 8.87 12.03
CA ASN A 96 -1.71 9.71 12.57
C ASN A 96 -0.31 9.25 12.11
N PHE A 97 -0.02 7.95 12.19
CA PHE A 97 1.25 7.40 11.69
C PHE A 97 1.42 7.61 10.19
N LEU A 98 0.35 7.46 9.40
CA LEU A 98 0.41 7.77 7.97
C LEU A 98 0.84 9.22 7.75
N SER A 99 0.20 10.18 8.41
CA SER A 99 0.53 11.61 8.29
C SER A 99 2.00 11.87 8.64
N ILE A 100 2.48 11.33 9.76
CA ILE A 100 3.87 11.49 10.20
C ILE A 100 4.84 10.91 9.16
N LEU A 101 4.52 9.75 8.58
CA LEU A 101 5.38 9.09 7.60
C LEU A 101 5.39 9.81 6.25
N GLU A 102 4.26 10.38 5.82
CA GLU A 102 4.19 11.21 4.61
C GLU A 102 4.96 12.52 4.79
N ASP A 103 4.81 13.18 5.94
CA ASP A 103 5.56 14.39 6.28
C ASP A 103 7.06 14.09 6.36
N ALA A 104 7.45 13.01 7.03
CA ALA A 104 8.86 12.61 7.11
C ALA A 104 9.45 12.32 5.73
N ASP A 105 8.69 11.68 4.83
CA ASP A 105 9.14 11.40 3.48
C ASP A 105 9.43 12.69 2.71
N ALA A 106 8.52 13.66 2.80
CA ALA A 106 8.65 14.97 2.16
C ALA A 106 9.79 15.82 2.76
N TYR A 107 9.92 15.89 4.08
CA TYR A 107 10.90 16.76 4.74
C TYR A 107 12.32 16.18 4.77
N THR A 108 12.48 14.87 4.61
CA THR A 108 13.80 14.23 4.62
C THR A 108 14.37 13.96 3.23
N ASP A 109 13.72 14.45 2.17
CA ASP A 109 14.08 14.13 0.78
C ASP A 109 14.18 12.61 0.60
N PHE A 110 13.12 11.90 1.02
CA PHE A 110 12.95 10.45 0.94
C PHE A 110 13.91 9.59 1.79
N ARG A 111 14.81 10.20 2.57
CA ARG A 111 15.81 9.47 3.38
C ARG A 111 15.20 8.64 4.51
N ILE A 112 13.99 8.96 4.96
CA ILE A 112 13.29 8.15 5.97
C ILE A 112 13.02 6.73 5.48
N LYS A 113 12.83 6.52 4.16
CA LYS A 113 12.63 5.18 3.58
C LYS A 113 13.81 4.27 3.86
N GLU A 114 15.04 4.79 3.69
CA GLU A 114 16.27 4.06 3.96
C GLU A 114 16.38 3.63 5.43
N VAL A 115 15.98 4.50 6.36
CA VAL A 115 15.97 4.18 7.80
C VAL A 115 15.00 3.04 8.09
N ILE A 116 13.77 3.11 7.57
CA ILE A 116 12.77 2.05 7.74
C ILE A 116 13.23 0.73 7.11
N ASP A 117 13.83 0.77 5.92
CA ASP A 117 14.38 -0.43 5.27
C ASP A 117 15.46 -1.10 6.12
N ARG A 118 16.38 -0.32 6.71
CA ARG A 118 17.41 -0.85 7.61
C ARG A 118 16.81 -1.45 8.89
N ILE A 119 15.83 -0.80 9.50
CA ILE A 119 15.15 -1.32 10.71
C ILE A 119 14.42 -2.63 10.37
N TYR A 120 13.70 -2.65 9.25
CA TYR A 120 12.95 -3.82 8.81
C TYR A 120 13.86 -5.02 8.50
N ALA A 121 14.96 -4.79 7.80
CA ALA A 121 15.96 -5.83 7.52
C ALA A 121 16.58 -6.40 8.82
N ASN A 122 16.93 -5.54 9.79
CA ASN A 122 17.53 -5.96 11.05
C ASN A 122 16.57 -6.75 11.95
N ARG A 123 15.27 -6.45 11.91
CA ARG A 123 14.25 -7.24 12.63
C ARG A 123 14.25 -8.70 12.18
N ASN A 124 14.38 -8.93 10.87
CA ASN A 124 14.39 -10.27 10.28
C ASN A 124 15.75 -10.98 10.42
N ALA A 125 16.84 -10.24 10.59
CA ALA A 125 18.16 -10.81 10.90
C ALA A 125 18.22 -11.35 12.35
N ASN A 126 17.62 -10.65 13.31
CA ASN A 126 17.63 -11.05 14.73
C ASN A 126 16.81 -12.31 15.05
N THR A 127 15.93 -12.75 14.15
CA THR A 127 15.25 -14.05 14.27
C THR A 127 16.22 -15.24 14.17
N TRP A 128 17.38 -15.07 13.53
CA TRP A 128 18.40 -16.12 13.37
C TRP A 128 19.41 -16.21 14.53
N VAL A 129 19.40 -15.25 15.46
CA VAL A 129 20.39 -15.15 16.56
C VAL A 129 19.85 -15.74 17.87
N ARG A 130 18.59 -16.19 17.91
CA ARG A 130 17.95 -16.74 19.12
C ARG A 130 18.05 -18.26 19.27
N GLU A 131 18.78 -18.94 18.39
CA GLU A 131 19.12 -20.36 18.56
C GLU A 131 20.65 -20.52 18.65
N LEU A 132 21.23 -20.15 19.79
CA LEU A 132 22.53 -20.66 20.27
C LEU A 132 22.52 -20.76 21.79
#